data_AF-A0A2G4FQU4-F1
#
_entry.id   AF-A0A2G4FQU4-F1
#
_cell.length_a   1.000
_cell.length_b   1.000
_cell.length_c   1.000
_cell.angle_alpha   90.00
_cell.angle_beta   90.00
_cell.angle_gamma   90.00
#
_symmetry.space_group_name_H-M   'P 1'
#
loop_
_entity.id
_entity.type
_entity.pdbx_description
1 polymer ?
#
loop_
_entity_poly.entity_id
_entity_poly.type
_entity_poly.pdbx_seq_one_letter_code
_entity_poly.pdbx_strand_id
1 'polypeptide(L)'
;MNEDNSNNDWNIHVKYWGTSGSISSPLKPSDVTEKIIDSICTLVKSGHLKDIDHVNLESSIAKMVHDHLPFSSKSTFGGNTSCVEINTDDCLIVIDCGTGIMNFGNSLESKWNAIQKDERKGLILFSHMHYDHLFGLPMCQSFYDANNSFDLYGSEKVAANLIDFFGQNSDMANSLYPPILSKIKAIKKITPLEENSPLVIGATTITHFALNHPGGANAYKIECKGKSYVYASDHEQLTETDSGLANFAKNADAIYMDGQYLLSEYLGRSGIGSGLPTKRFGWGHSPMEWCLLTAFAANAKSLHLGHRDPNRSDIETEKILAYLKGHAVELSKSNQQNCPEIIFPHEELEFFI
;
A
#
# COMPACT_ATOMS: atom_id res chain seq x y z
N MET A 1 8.30 -23.79 -4.91
CA MET A 1 7.94 -24.23 -6.27
C MET A 1 7.81 -22.95 -7.08
N ASN A 2 8.75 -22.72 -7.99
CA ASN A 2 8.68 -21.59 -8.91
C ASN A 2 7.70 -22.00 -10.01
N GLU A 3 6.45 -21.56 -9.90
CA GLU A 3 5.57 -21.53 -11.06
C GLU A 3 6.00 -20.37 -11.94
N ASP A 4 6.45 -20.74 -13.13
CA ASP A 4 6.73 -19.86 -14.25
C ASP A 4 5.42 -19.16 -14.65
N ASN A 5 5.19 -17.97 -14.10
CA ASN A 5 4.00 -17.14 -14.30
C ASN A 5 3.95 -16.49 -15.71
N SER A 6 4.57 -17.13 -16.71
CA SER A 6 4.70 -16.61 -18.08
C SER A 6 3.43 -16.74 -18.92
N ASN A 7 2.26 -16.92 -18.29
CA ASN A 7 1.02 -17.26 -18.98
C ASN A 7 -0.23 -16.62 -18.35
N ASN A 8 -0.15 -15.40 -17.83
CA ASN A 8 -1.30 -14.75 -17.21
C ASN A 8 -1.82 -13.58 -18.06
N ASP A 9 -3.08 -13.70 -18.49
CA ASP A 9 -3.95 -12.65 -19.08
C ASP A 9 -4.27 -11.53 -18.07
N TRP A 10 -3.26 -10.94 -17.40
CA TRP A 10 -3.46 -9.76 -16.56
C TRP A 10 -3.14 -8.48 -17.33
N ASN A 11 -3.87 -7.40 -17.05
CA ASN A 11 -3.59 -6.10 -17.64
C ASN A 11 -2.89 -5.16 -16.65
N ILE A 12 -3.10 -5.41 -15.35
CA ILE A 12 -2.46 -4.69 -14.25
C ILE A 12 -2.08 -5.72 -13.17
N HIS A 13 -0.81 -5.75 -12.80
CA HIS A 13 -0.29 -6.47 -11.64
C HIS A 13 0.10 -5.45 -10.57
N VAL A 14 -0.40 -5.61 -9.34
CA VAL A 14 -0.11 -4.70 -8.22
C VAL A 14 0.53 -5.49 -7.09
N LYS A 15 1.60 -4.93 -6.50
CA LYS A 15 2.27 -5.48 -5.32
C LYS A 15 2.50 -4.41 -4.26
N TYR A 16 2.17 -4.73 -3.01
CA TYR A 16 2.36 -3.83 -1.88
C TYR A 16 3.69 -4.10 -1.18
N TRP A 17 4.59 -3.13 -1.18
CA TRP A 17 5.87 -3.20 -0.48
C TRP A 17 5.86 -2.50 0.88
N GLY A 18 4.88 -1.62 1.10
CA GLY A 18 4.62 -1.02 2.39
C GLY A 18 3.20 -0.47 2.46
N THR A 19 2.56 -0.67 3.61
CA THR A 19 1.13 -0.38 3.84
C THR A 19 0.86 0.26 5.21
N SER A 20 1.92 0.59 5.96
CA SER A 20 1.80 1.25 7.26
C SER A 20 1.88 2.77 7.11
N GLY A 21 1.08 3.50 7.87
CA GLY A 21 1.28 4.91 8.14
C GLY A 21 1.82 5.10 9.56
N SER A 22 2.06 6.31 10.07
CA SER A 22 2.78 7.41 9.41
C SER A 22 4.30 7.29 9.64
N ILE A 23 4.75 6.12 10.11
CA ILE A 23 6.16 5.80 10.38
C ILE A 23 6.31 4.29 10.35
N SER A 24 7.52 3.82 10.03
CA SER A 24 7.78 2.38 10.04
C SER A 24 7.65 1.79 11.44
N SER A 25 7.01 0.63 11.54
CA SER A 25 6.70 -0.04 12.80
C SER A 25 6.99 -1.55 12.71
N PRO A 26 8.26 -1.97 12.78
CA PRO A 26 8.60 -3.39 12.79
C PRO A 26 8.05 -4.07 14.06
N LEU A 27 7.77 -5.37 13.96
CA LEU A 27 7.40 -6.18 15.12
C LEU A 27 8.48 -6.12 16.20
N LYS A 28 8.06 -6.00 17.46
CA LYS A 28 8.96 -6.10 18.61
C LYS A 28 9.29 -7.57 18.86
N PRO A 29 10.44 -7.87 19.52
CA PRO A 29 10.76 -9.23 19.95
C PRO A 29 9.66 -9.90 20.80
N SER A 30 8.95 -9.11 21.62
CA SER A 30 7.79 -9.57 22.39
C SER A 30 6.64 -10.02 21.49
N ASP A 31 6.33 -9.24 20.46
CA ASP A 31 5.20 -9.50 19.56
C ASP A 31 5.45 -10.81 18.79
N VAL A 32 6.69 -11.05 18.36
CA VAL A 32 7.10 -12.33 17.75
C VAL A 32 6.94 -13.50 18.72
N THR A 33 7.36 -13.32 19.97
CA THR A 33 7.25 -14.35 21.00
C THR A 33 5.79 -14.69 21.31
N GLU A 34 4.94 -13.67 21.44
CA GLU A 34 3.51 -13.83 21.69
C GLU A 34 2.80 -14.55 20.54
N LYS A 35 3.14 -14.24 19.28
CA LYS A 35 2.63 -14.96 18.10
C LYS A 35 2.98 -16.44 18.12
N ILE A 36 4.21 -16.80 18.50
CA ILE A 36 4.64 -18.20 18.61
C ILE A 36 3.82 -18.92 19.68
N ILE A 37 3.66 -18.31 20.86
CA ILE A 37 2.88 -18.87 21.96
C ILE A 37 1.42 -19.06 21.54
N ASP A 38 0.81 -18.03 20.97
CA ASP A 38 -0.59 -18.05 20.52
C ASP A 38 -0.81 -19.13 19.44
N SER A 39 0.10 -19.24 18.48
CA SER A 39 0.07 -20.28 17.44
C SER A 39 0.10 -21.68 18.04
N ILE A 40 1.03 -21.96 18.96
CA ILE A 40 1.13 -23.27 19.62
C ILE A 40 -0.12 -23.55 20.44
N CYS A 41 -0.58 -22.58 21.25
CA CYS A 41 -1.79 -22.72 22.05
C CYS A 41 -3.03 -23.00 21.19
N THR A 42 -3.16 -22.33 20.05
CA THR A 42 -4.26 -22.51 19.11
C THR A 42 -4.27 -23.93 18.56
N LEU A 43 -3.14 -24.41 18.05
CA LEU A 43 -3.00 -25.76 17.49
C LEU A 43 -3.21 -26.89 18.52
N VAL A 44 -2.75 -26.67 19.77
CA VAL A 44 -3.00 -27.61 20.87
C VAL A 44 -4.50 -27.69 21.17
N LYS A 45 -5.17 -26.54 21.31
CA LYS A 45 -6.59 -26.46 21.67
C LYS A 45 -7.51 -27.01 20.57
N SER A 46 -7.17 -26.81 19.31
CA SER A 46 -7.91 -27.35 18.17
C SER A 46 -7.59 -28.81 17.87
N GLY A 47 -6.55 -29.37 18.51
CA GLY A 47 -6.18 -30.78 18.37
C GLY A 47 -5.36 -31.11 17.12
N HIS A 48 -4.98 -30.12 16.31
CA HIS A 48 -4.26 -30.34 15.04
C HIS A 48 -2.84 -30.89 15.20
N LEU A 49 -2.23 -30.77 16.39
CA LEU A 49 -0.90 -31.36 16.64
C LEU A 49 -0.90 -32.89 16.70
N LYS A 50 -2.07 -33.54 16.82
CA LYS A 50 -2.18 -35.01 16.90
C LYS A 50 -1.94 -35.71 15.56
N ASP A 51 -2.16 -35.00 14.46
CA ASP A 51 -2.15 -35.55 13.10
C ASP A 51 -0.84 -35.23 12.34
N ILE A 52 0.20 -34.81 13.06
CA ILE A 52 1.49 -34.47 12.46
C ILE A 52 2.18 -35.72 11.91
N ASP A 53 2.56 -35.66 10.64
CA ASP A 53 3.40 -36.66 10.02
C ASP A 53 4.85 -36.48 10.51
N HIS A 54 5.31 -37.40 11.37
CA HIS A 54 6.66 -37.37 11.90
C HIS A 54 7.75 -37.70 10.86
N VAL A 55 7.39 -38.29 9.70
CA VAL A 55 8.33 -38.58 8.62
C VAL A 55 8.55 -37.32 7.75
N ASN A 56 7.48 -36.62 7.39
CA ASN A 56 7.52 -35.36 6.61
C ASN A 56 7.21 -34.13 7.48
N LEU A 57 7.90 -34.03 8.62
CA LEU A 57 7.57 -33.11 9.70
C LEU A 57 7.43 -31.65 9.27
N GLU A 58 8.42 -31.12 8.53
CA GLU A 58 8.44 -29.72 8.14
C GLU A 58 7.28 -29.35 7.21
N SER A 59 7.03 -30.16 6.18
CA SER A 59 5.92 -29.93 5.25
C SER A 59 4.55 -30.11 5.91
N SER A 60 4.44 -31.08 6.84
CA SER A 60 3.21 -31.30 7.63
C SER A 60 2.92 -30.09 8.54
N ILE A 61 3.94 -29.57 9.23
CA ILE A 61 3.81 -28.36 10.05
C ILE A 61 3.48 -27.14 9.20
N ALA A 62 4.17 -26.93 8.07
CA ALA A 62 3.93 -25.80 7.19
C ALA A 62 2.47 -25.78 6.69
N LYS A 63 1.95 -26.95 6.28
CA LYS A 63 0.54 -27.10 5.89
C LYS A 63 -0.41 -26.78 7.05
N MET A 64 -0.14 -27.30 8.24
CA MET A 64 -0.97 -27.05 9.42
C MET A 64 -1.00 -25.57 9.81
N VAL A 65 0.16 -24.90 9.82
CA VAL A 65 0.28 -23.45 10.06
C VAL A 65 -0.53 -22.68 9.02
N HIS A 66 -0.40 -23.03 7.75
CA HIS A 66 -1.13 -22.39 6.66
C HIS A 66 -2.65 -22.58 6.80
N ASP A 67 -3.12 -23.79 7.07
CA ASP A 67 -4.55 -24.14 6.97
C ASP A 67 -5.34 -23.79 8.25
N HIS A 68 -4.70 -23.77 9.42
CA HIS A 68 -5.43 -23.74 10.69
C HIS A 68 -5.13 -22.54 11.59
N LEU A 69 -4.05 -21.80 11.35
CA LEU A 69 -3.78 -20.58 12.11
C LEU A 69 -4.39 -19.35 11.43
N PRO A 70 -4.97 -18.41 12.20
CA PRO A 70 -5.38 -17.12 11.67
C PRO A 70 -4.16 -16.34 11.18
N PHE A 71 -4.38 -15.36 10.32
CA PHE A 71 -3.28 -14.61 9.71
C PHE A 71 -2.45 -13.90 10.78
N SER A 72 -3.13 -13.30 11.76
CA SER A 72 -2.49 -12.54 12.84
C SER A 72 -1.57 -13.36 13.75
N SER A 73 -1.70 -14.70 13.78
CA SER A 73 -0.82 -15.58 14.56
C SER A 73 0.37 -16.10 13.73
N LYS A 74 0.16 -16.38 12.44
CA LYS A 74 1.19 -17.01 11.58
C LYS A 74 2.00 -16.03 10.73
N SER A 75 1.53 -14.79 10.58
CA SER A 75 2.15 -13.78 9.73
C SER A 75 2.01 -12.38 10.34
N THR A 76 2.37 -11.36 9.58
CA THR A 76 2.21 -9.96 9.94
C THR A 76 1.76 -9.15 8.74
N PHE A 77 1.07 -8.04 8.99
CA PHE A 77 0.77 -7.11 7.92
C PHE A 77 1.99 -6.30 7.45
N GLY A 78 3.08 -6.33 8.22
CA GLY A 78 4.29 -5.58 7.96
C GLY A 78 4.35 -4.25 8.72
N GLY A 79 5.49 -3.58 8.60
CA GLY A 79 5.79 -2.31 9.25
C GLY A 79 6.40 -1.26 8.30
N ASN A 80 6.52 -1.55 7.00
CA ASN A 80 7.03 -0.62 6.02
C ASN A 80 5.95 0.38 5.61
N THR A 81 6.38 1.62 5.36
CA THR A 81 5.49 2.70 4.93
C THR A 81 5.30 2.72 3.42
N SER A 82 4.31 3.49 2.98
CA SER A 82 3.72 3.48 1.64
C SER A 82 4.71 3.24 0.50
N CYS A 83 4.51 2.13 -0.22
CA CYS A 83 5.21 1.84 -1.47
C CYS A 83 4.41 0.79 -2.24
N VAL A 84 3.95 1.13 -3.44
CA VAL A 84 3.16 0.23 -4.29
C VAL A 84 3.83 0.07 -5.64
N GLU A 85 4.14 -1.16 -6.02
CA GLU A 85 4.59 -1.52 -7.36
C GLU A 85 3.37 -1.85 -8.22
N ILE A 86 3.32 -1.30 -9.44
CA ILE A 86 2.30 -1.60 -10.44
C ILE A 86 3.02 -1.90 -11.75
N ASN A 87 2.73 -3.06 -12.34
CA ASN A 87 3.20 -3.43 -13.67
C ASN A 87 2.01 -3.49 -14.62
N THR A 88 2.18 -2.89 -15.80
CA THR A 88 1.35 -3.15 -16.98
C THR A 88 2.23 -3.72 -18.09
N ASP A 89 1.64 -4.08 -19.22
CA ASP A 89 2.40 -4.46 -20.41
C ASP A 89 3.32 -3.34 -20.93
N ASP A 90 2.98 -2.08 -20.63
CA ASP A 90 3.65 -0.91 -21.18
C ASP A 90 4.72 -0.34 -20.25
N CYS A 91 4.51 -0.41 -18.92
CA CYS A 91 5.40 0.25 -17.97
C CYS A 91 5.37 -0.34 -16.55
N LEU A 92 6.46 -0.09 -15.83
CA LEU A 92 6.57 -0.25 -14.38
C LEU A 92 6.28 1.11 -13.74
N ILE A 93 5.40 1.13 -12.75
CA ILE A 93 5.02 2.31 -11.96
C ILE A 93 5.27 1.98 -10.49
N VAL A 94 5.82 2.94 -9.76
CA VAL A 94 5.92 2.89 -8.31
C VAL A 94 5.18 4.08 -7.74
N ILE A 95 4.22 3.85 -6.86
CA ILE A 95 3.54 4.92 -6.13
C ILE A 95 4.16 5.03 -4.74
N ASP A 96 4.63 6.25 -4.44
CA ASP A 96 5.36 6.63 -3.24
C ASP A 96 6.67 5.87 -3.00
N CYS A 97 7.53 6.47 -2.20
CA CYS A 97 8.85 5.95 -1.82
C CYS A 97 9.02 6.00 -0.30
N GLY A 98 8.03 5.48 0.43
CA GLY A 98 8.17 5.13 1.84
C GLY A 98 9.19 4.01 2.06
N THR A 99 9.31 3.51 3.29
CA THR A 99 10.36 2.53 3.62
C THR A 99 10.21 1.19 2.88
N GLY A 100 9.02 0.88 2.36
CA GLY A 100 8.82 -0.29 1.50
C GLY A 100 9.67 -0.27 0.22
N ILE A 101 10.12 0.91 -0.24
CA ILE A 101 10.93 1.06 -1.45
C ILE A 101 12.27 0.31 -1.38
N MET A 102 12.78 0.04 -0.18
CA MET A 102 14.01 -0.74 0.00
C MET A 102 13.83 -2.17 -0.51
N ASN A 103 12.74 -2.82 -0.11
CA ASN A 103 12.42 -4.18 -0.52
C ASN A 103 12.07 -4.25 -2.01
N PHE A 104 11.33 -3.26 -2.50
CA PHE A 104 11.09 -3.08 -3.93
C PHE A 104 12.41 -3.00 -4.72
N GLY A 105 13.32 -2.11 -4.34
CA GLY A 105 14.60 -1.93 -5.04
C GLY A 105 15.43 -3.21 -5.07
N ASN A 106 15.54 -3.92 -3.94
CA ASN A 106 16.26 -5.20 -3.89
C ASN A 106 15.63 -6.26 -4.80
N SER A 107 14.30 -6.35 -4.81
CA SER A 107 13.55 -7.25 -5.69
C SER A 107 13.73 -6.91 -7.16
N LEU A 108 13.61 -5.63 -7.52
CA LEU A 108 13.73 -5.14 -8.88
C LEU A 108 15.11 -5.40 -9.45
N GLU A 109 16.16 -5.09 -8.68
CA GLU A 109 17.54 -5.29 -9.11
C GLU A 109 17.83 -6.77 -9.37
N SER A 110 17.32 -7.66 -8.51
CA SER A 110 17.41 -9.11 -8.68
C SER A 110 16.72 -9.57 -9.96
N LYS A 111 15.48 -9.10 -10.22
CA LYS A 111 14.71 -9.41 -11.42
C LYS A 111 15.42 -8.92 -12.70
N TRP A 112 15.86 -7.66 -12.73
CA TRP A 112 16.49 -7.06 -13.91
C TRP A 112 17.87 -7.63 -14.24
N ASN A 113 18.60 -8.13 -13.24
CA ASN A 113 19.86 -8.84 -13.46
C ASN A 113 19.64 -10.26 -13.99
N ALA A 114 18.55 -10.93 -13.61
CA ALA A 114 18.26 -12.30 -14.04
C ALA A 114 17.82 -12.41 -15.52
N ILE A 115 17.06 -11.42 -16.02
CA ILE A 115 16.44 -11.49 -17.36
C ILE A 115 17.17 -10.68 -18.44
N GLN A 116 18.29 -10.03 -18.10
CA GLN A 116 19.06 -9.14 -18.98
C GLN A 116 18.17 -8.22 -19.84
N LYS A 117 17.44 -7.33 -19.17
CA LYS A 117 16.49 -6.41 -19.83
C LYS A 117 17.23 -5.33 -20.64
N ASP A 118 16.87 -5.16 -21.92
CA ASP A 118 17.45 -4.14 -22.81
C ASP A 118 17.20 -2.70 -22.30
N GLU A 119 16.04 -2.46 -21.68
CA GLU A 119 15.70 -1.17 -21.07
C GLU A 119 15.15 -1.33 -19.64
N ARG A 120 15.89 -0.80 -18.67
CA ARG A 120 15.52 -0.78 -17.24
C ARG A 120 14.83 0.54 -16.89
N LYS A 121 13.54 0.64 -17.22
CA LYS A 121 12.75 1.87 -17.09
C LYS A 121 11.56 1.70 -16.16
N GLY A 122 11.18 2.77 -15.47
CA GLY A 122 9.95 2.86 -14.70
C GLY A 122 9.53 4.31 -14.43
N LEU A 123 8.36 4.47 -13.83
CA LEU A 123 7.81 5.74 -13.37
C LEU A 123 7.74 5.75 -11.85
N ILE A 124 7.92 6.91 -11.24
CA ILE A 124 7.63 7.13 -9.83
C ILE A 124 6.52 8.17 -9.73
N LEU A 125 5.42 7.86 -9.04
CA LEU A 125 4.32 8.78 -8.78
C LEU A 125 4.28 9.08 -7.28
N PHE A 126 4.41 10.34 -6.89
CA PHE A 126 4.29 10.76 -5.51
C PHE A 126 2.90 11.30 -5.22
N SER A 127 2.18 10.66 -4.31
CA SER A 127 0.89 11.14 -3.81
C SER A 127 1.06 12.49 -3.10
N HIS A 128 2.03 12.57 -2.17
CA HIS A 128 2.41 13.77 -1.45
C HIS A 128 3.79 13.62 -0.79
N MET A 129 4.17 14.58 0.07
CA MET A 129 5.55 14.74 0.58
C MET A 129 5.69 14.49 2.10
N HIS A 130 4.75 13.79 2.75
CA HIS A 130 5.01 13.34 4.11
C HIS A 130 6.10 12.28 4.15
N TYR A 131 6.78 12.20 5.29
CA TYR A 131 8.01 11.44 5.42
C TYR A 131 7.83 9.97 5.08
N ASP A 132 6.75 9.37 5.55
CA ASP A 132 6.40 7.98 5.30
C ASP A 132 6.06 7.66 3.84
N HIS A 133 5.90 8.67 2.97
CA HIS A 133 5.76 8.51 1.52
C HIS A 133 7.05 8.80 0.75
N LEU A 134 8.08 9.35 1.40
CA LEU A 134 9.25 9.92 0.71
C LEU A 134 10.60 9.44 1.25
N PHE A 135 10.71 9.19 2.56
CA PHE A 135 11.99 8.98 3.23
C PHE A 135 12.72 7.72 2.75
N GLY A 136 12.03 6.74 2.19
CA GLY A 136 12.70 5.58 1.62
C GLY A 136 13.48 5.90 0.35
N LEU A 137 13.17 7.00 -0.36
CA LEU A 137 13.70 7.28 -1.71
C LEU A 137 15.22 7.09 -1.82
N PRO A 138 16.07 7.65 -0.94
CA PRO A 138 17.51 7.49 -1.05
C PRO A 138 18.01 6.10 -0.66
N MET A 139 17.18 5.24 -0.07
CA MET A 139 17.53 3.89 0.36
C MET A 139 17.26 2.83 -0.72
N CYS A 140 16.63 3.20 -1.83
CA CYS A 140 16.40 2.29 -2.96
C CYS A 140 17.70 2.03 -3.73
N GLN A 141 18.26 0.83 -3.60
CA GLN A 141 19.53 0.46 -4.24
C GLN A 141 19.46 0.57 -5.77
N SER A 142 18.33 0.19 -6.38
CA SER A 142 18.12 0.30 -7.83
C SER A 142 18.24 1.72 -8.36
N PHE A 143 18.07 2.75 -7.53
CA PHE A 143 18.20 4.12 -8.01
C PHE A 143 19.66 4.60 -8.15
N TYR A 144 20.64 3.80 -7.72
CA TYR A 144 22.07 4.11 -7.87
C TYR A 144 22.73 3.48 -9.10
N ASP A 145 22.06 2.51 -9.75
CA ASP A 145 22.52 2.00 -11.05
C ASP A 145 22.19 3.01 -12.14
N ALA A 146 23.22 3.46 -12.88
CA ALA A 146 23.06 4.41 -13.96
C ALA A 146 22.36 3.81 -15.20
N ASN A 147 22.34 2.48 -15.32
CA ASN A 147 21.62 1.76 -16.37
C ASN A 147 20.10 1.80 -16.16
N ASN A 148 19.66 2.09 -14.94
CA ASN A 148 18.26 2.27 -14.61
C ASN A 148 17.80 3.70 -14.93
N SER A 149 16.52 3.86 -15.25
CA SER A 149 15.94 5.15 -15.62
C SER A 149 14.52 5.29 -15.08
N PHE A 150 14.33 6.25 -14.19
CA PHE A 150 13.04 6.60 -13.61
C PHE A 150 12.70 8.06 -13.88
N ASP A 151 11.48 8.28 -14.38
CA ASP A 151 10.87 9.60 -14.47
C ASP A 151 9.88 9.75 -13.32
N LEU A 152 10.04 10.83 -12.55
CA LEU A 152 9.26 11.10 -11.35
C LEU A 152 8.16 12.13 -11.65
N TYR A 153 6.95 11.84 -11.21
CA TYR A 153 5.77 12.69 -11.31
C TYR A 153 5.13 12.96 -9.94
N GLY A 154 4.56 14.15 -9.79
CA GLY A 154 3.82 14.59 -8.60
C GLY A 154 3.19 15.95 -8.86
N SER A 155 2.50 16.55 -7.89
CA SER A 155 2.03 17.94 -8.05
C SER A 155 3.21 18.91 -8.25
N GLU A 156 2.93 20.13 -8.72
CA GLU A 156 3.97 21.18 -8.82
C GLU A 156 4.70 21.41 -7.50
N LYS A 157 3.95 21.39 -6.39
CA LYS A 157 4.49 21.50 -5.05
C LYS A 157 5.37 20.30 -4.67
N VAL A 158 4.98 19.08 -5.02
CA VAL A 158 5.79 17.87 -4.79
C VAL A 158 7.10 17.96 -5.56
N ALA A 159 7.06 18.29 -6.85
CA ALA A 159 8.23 18.43 -7.70
C ALA A 159 9.22 19.48 -7.17
N ALA A 160 8.71 20.65 -6.77
CA ALA A 160 9.52 21.71 -6.15
C ALA A 160 10.15 21.26 -4.82
N ASN A 161 9.36 20.68 -3.92
CA ASN A 161 9.84 20.23 -2.62
C ASN A 161 10.89 19.11 -2.70
N LEU A 162 10.82 18.23 -3.70
CA LEU A 162 11.85 17.21 -3.93
C LEU A 162 13.20 17.84 -4.26
N ILE A 163 13.18 18.85 -5.14
CA ILE A 163 14.37 19.60 -5.54
C ILE A 163 14.92 20.38 -4.34
N ASP A 164 14.05 21.00 -3.54
CA ASP A 164 14.49 21.76 -2.35
C ASP A 164 15.05 20.84 -1.25
N PHE A 165 14.37 19.72 -0.96
CA PHE A 165 14.75 18.83 0.13
C PHE A 165 15.98 17.97 -0.21
N PHE A 166 16.07 17.41 -1.42
CA PHE A 166 17.17 16.53 -1.81
C PHE A 166 18.15 17.15 -2.81
N GLY A 167 18.00 18.42 -3.15
CA GLY A 167 18.84 19.12 -4.12
C GLY A 167 20.32 19.19 -3.71
N GLN A 168 21.17 19.49 -4.68
CA GLN A 168 22.63 19.53 -4.52
C GLN A 168 23.11 20.43 -3.37
N ASN A 169 22.37 21.50 -3.09
CA ASN A 169 22.70 22.49 -2.06
C ASN A 169 21.75 22.43 -0.85
N SER A 170 21.02 21.32 -0.66
CA SER A 170 20.10 21.19 0.47
C SER A 170 20.85 20.97 1.78
N ASP A 171 20.77 21.95 2.68
CA ASP A 171 21.26 21.80 4.05
C ASP A 171 20.50 20.69 4.80
N MET A 172 19.22 20.48 4.47
CA MET A 172 18.41 19.40 5.06
C MET A 172 18.95 18.03 4.68
N ALA A 173 19.18 17.77 3.39
CA ALA A 173 19.76 16.48 2.98
C ALA A 173 21.16 16.29 3.54
N ASN A 174 22.00 17.33 3.52
CA ASN A 174 23.38 17.22 4.00
C ASN A 174 23.48 17.06 5.53
N SER A 175 22.50 17.56 6.30
CA SER A 175 22.56 17.54 7.77
C SER A 175 21.67 16.45 8.40
N LEU A 176 20.52 16.17 7.80
CA LEU A 176 19.47 15.34 8.40
C LEU A 176 19.28 14.02 7.67
N TYR A 177 19.49 13.97 6.36
CA TYR A 177 19.09 12.80 5.57
C TYR A 177 19.83 12.63 4.23
N PRO A 178 21.13 12.29 4.25
CA PRO A 178 21.89 12.04 3.02
C PRO A 178 21.45 10.71 2.38
N PRO A 179 21.61 10.53 1.05
CA PRO A 179 22.24 11.44 0.09
C PRO A 179 21.30 12.35 -0.74
N ILE A 180 21.91 13.33 -1.41
CA ILE A 180 21.28 14.24 -2.39
C ILE A 180 20.93 13.55 -3.73
N LEU A 181 19.98 14.13 -4.48
CA LEU A 181 19.49 13.64 -5.78
C LEU A 181 20.61 13.37 -6.79
N SER A 182 21.68 14.17 -6.81
CA SER A 182 22.77 13.99 -7.78
C SER A 182 23.54 12.67 -7.60
N LYS A 183 23.40 11.99 -6.45
CA LYS A 183 23.93 10.65 -6.23
C LYS A 183 22.97 9.55 -6.69
N ILE A 184 21.69 9.86 -6.83
CA ILE A 184 20.62 8.96 -7.25
C ILE A 184 20.53 8.95 -8.78
N LYS A 185 21.43 8.19 -9.40
CA LYS A 185 21.71 8.23 -10.85
C LYS A 185 20.54 7.81 -11.73
N ALA A 186 19.60 7.03 -11.22
CA ALA A 186 18.50 6.51 -12.01
C ALA A 186 17.37 7.52 -12.21
N ILE A 187 17.20 8.51 -11.33
CA ILE A 187 16.18 9.55 -11.49
C ILE A 187 16.64 10.50 -12.59
N LYS A 188 15.95 10.50 -13.72
CA LYS A 188 16.34 11.30 -14.89
C LYS A 188 15.58 12.62 -14.97
N LYS A 189 14.32 12.63 -14.53
CA LYS A 189 13.43 13.79 -14.59
C LYS A 189 12.52 13.84 -13.38
N ILE A 190 12.17 15.06 -12.99
CA ILE A 190 11.13 15.38 -12.03
C ILE A 190 10.17 16.30 -12.76
N THR A 191 8.96 15.84 -13.02
CA THR A 191 7.98 16.52 -13.87
C THR A 191 6.69 16.75 -13.07
N PRO A 192 6.20 17.99 -12.96
CA PRO A 192 4.91 18.22 -12.35
C PRO A 192 3.80 17.62 -13.22
N LEU A 193 2.77 17.08 -12.58
CA LEU A 193 1.54 16.67 -13.24
C LEU A 193 0.73 17.91 -13.58
N GLU A 194 0.36 18.03 -14.84
CA GLU A 194 -0.57 19.06 -15.28
C GLU A 194 -2.00 18.63 -14.93
N GLU A 195 -2.83 19.58 -14.49
CA GLU A 195 -4.25 19.32 -14.26
C GLU A 195 -4.95 18.91 -15.56
N ASN A 196 -5.80 17.90 -15.49
CA ASN A 196 -6.57 17.38 -16.62
C ASN A 196 -5.72 16.88 -17.81
N SER A 197 -4.44 16.55 -17.57
CA SER A 197 -3.53 16.02 -18.58
C SER A 197 -3.11 14.58 -18.21
N PRO A 198 -3.76 13.55 -18.79
CA PRO A 198 -3.40 12.16 -18.54
C PRO A 198 -2.00 11.83 -19.07
N LEU A 199 -1.22 11.07 -18.31
CA LEU A 199 0.01 10.45 -18.82
C LEU A 199 -0.35 9.16 -19.54
N VAL A 200 -0.01 9.06 -20.83
CA VAL A 200 -0.33 7.90 -21.69
C VAL A 200 0.95 7.22 -22.15
N ILE A 201 1.07 5.92 -21.86
CA ILE A 201 2.18 5.06 -22.28
C ILE A 201 1.57 3.78 -22.84
N GLY A 202 1.63 3.61 -24.16
CA GLY A 202 0.99 2.47 -24.82
C GLY A 202 -0.51 2.41 -24.55
N ALA A 203 -0.99 1.30 -23.98
CA ALA A 203 -2.39 1.14 -23.55
C ALA A 203 -2.66 1.63 -22.12
N THR A 204 -1.61 2.02 -21.39
CA THR A 204 -1.69 2.48 -20.00
C THR A 204 -1.97 3.98 -19.95
N THR A 205 -3.02 4.37 -19.24
CA THR A 205 -3.39 5.77 -18.96
C THR A 205 -3.35 6.02 -17.46
N ILE A 206 -2.68 7.08 -17.04
CA ILE A 206 -2.58 7.50 -15.64
C ILE A 206 -3.24 8.87 -15.52
N THR A 207 -4.26 8.96 -14.67
CA THR A 207 -4.93 10.22 -14.31
C THR A 207 -4.79 10.47 -12.81
N HIS A 208 -4.92 11.74 -12.40
CA HIS A 208 -4.83 12.13 -10.99
C HIS A 208 -6.05 12.91 -10.53
N PHE A 209 -6.29 12.90 -9.22
CA PHE A 209 -7.36 13.60 -8.54
C PHE A 209 -6.85 14.18 -7.22
N ALA A 210 -7.10 15.47 -6.98
CA ALA A 210 -6.64 16.13 -5.76
C ALA A 210 -7.41 15.63 -4.53
N LEU A 211 -6.68 15.25 -3.48
CA LEU A 211 -7.22 14.78 -2.20
C LEU A 211 -7.14 15.86 -1.12
N ASN A 212 -8.07 15.80 -0.18
CA ASN A 212 -8.06 16.63 1.03
C ASN A 212 -7.10 16.05 2.08
N HIS A 213 -5.90 16.60 2.18
CA HIS A 213 -4.88 16.23 3.16
C HIS A 213 -4.01 17.45 3.51
N PRO A 214 -3.49 17.59 4.74
CA PRO A 214 -2.54 18.65 5.08
C PRO A 214 -1.37 18.70 4.10
N GLY A 215 -1.13 19.86 3.50
CA GLY A 215 -0.09 20.03 2.48
C GLY A 215 -0.50 19.62 1.06
N GLY A 216 -1.66 18.99 0.88
CA GLY A 216 -2.20 18.50 -0.38
C GLY A 216 -1.68 17.11 -0.73
N ALA A 217 -2.54 16.28 -1.33
CA ALA A 217 -2.19 14.96 -1.84
C ALA A 217 -2.92 14.65 -3.16
N ASN A 218 -2.47 13.63 -3.88
CA ASN A 218 -3.08 13.17 -5.12
C ASN A 218 -3.44 11.69 -5.03
N ALA A 219 -4.63 11.35 -5.51
CA ALA A 219 -4.96 10.01 -5.94
C ALA A 219 -4.50 9.78 -7.38
N TYR A 220 -4.24 8.52 -7.71
CA TYR A 220 -3.92 8.07 -9.06
C TYR A 220 -4.90 6.99 -9.52
N LYS A 221 -5.38 7.09 -10.76
CA LYS A 221 -6.09 6.01 -11.43
C LYS A 221 -5.25 5.53 -12.61
N ILE A 222 -4.91 4.25 -12.58
CA ILE A 222 -4.14 3.55 -13.61
C ILE A 222 -5.13 2.69 -14.38
N GLU A 223 -5.29 2.96 -15.66
CA GLU A 223 -6.19 2.23 -16.57
C GLU A 223 -5.37 1.55 -17.66
N CYS A 224 -5.61 0.26 -17.89
CA CYS A 224 -4.96 -0.50 -18.95
C CYS A 224 -5.94 -1.53 -19.53
N LYS A 225 -6.20 -1.48 -20.84
CA LYS A 225 -7.07 -2.45 -21.56
C LYS A 225 -8.43 -2.71 -20.88
N GLY A 226 -9.05 -1.64 -20.38
CA GLY A 226 -10.38 -1.69 -19.73
C GLY A 226 -10.37 -2.16 -18.27
N LYS A 227 -9.20 -2.42 -17.68
CA LYS A 227 -9.02 -2.64 -16.24
C LYS A 227 -8.53 -1.38 -15.56
N SER A 228 -8.83 -1.22 -14.29
CA SER A 228 -8.37 -0.05 -13.53
C SER A 228 -8.07 -0.30 -12.06
N TYR A 229 -6.98 0.31 -11.59
CA TYR A 229 -6.56 0.38 -10.20
C TYR A 229 -6.53 1.85 -9.74
N VAL A 230 -7.07 2.13 -8.57
CA VAL A 230 -7.05 3.47 -7.96
C VAL A 230 -6.24 3.44 -6.66
N TYR A 231 -5.28 4.35 -6.53
CA TYR A 231 -4.56 4.61 -5.29
C TYR A 231 -4.97 5.97 -4.74
N ALA A 232 -5.63 6.00 -3.58
CA ALA A 232 -6.14 7.21 -2.94
C ALA A 232 -5.95 7.12 -1.41
N SER A 233 -4.70 7.03 -0.96
CA SER A 233 -4.33 6.84 0.46
C SER A 233 -4.79 8.00 1.34
N ASP A 234 -3.88 8.93 1.65
CA ASP A 234 -4.05 9.94 2.69
C ASP A 234 -5.10 10.97 2.26
N HIS A 235 -6.29 10.81 2.81
CA HIS A 235 -7.45 11.60 2.44
C HIS A 235 -8.44 11.71 3.59
N GLU A 236 -8.82 12.93 3.96
CA GLU A 236 -9.91 13.20 4.88
C GLU A 236 -11.20 13.55 4.12
N GLN A 237 -12.15 12.64 4.14
CA GLN A 237 -13.50 12.88 3.64
C GLN A 237 -14.22 13.88 4.54
N LEU A 238 -14.89 14.86 3.95
CA LEU A 238 -15.70 15.85 4.68
C LEU A 238 -17.12 15.34 4.98
N THR A 239 -17.51 14.24 4.34
CA THR A 239 -18.81 13.59 4.45
C THR A 239 -18.63 12.07 4.50
N GLU A 240 -19.66 11.33 4.94
CA GLU A 240 -19.60 9.87 5.06
C GLU A 240 -19.27 9.17 3.73
N THR A 241 -19.76 9.71 2.62
CA THR A 241 -19.39 9.28 1.26
C THR A 241 -18.75 10.46 0.53
N ASP A 242 -17.59 10.25 -0.09
CA ASP A 242 -17.00 11.23 -0.99
C ASP A 242 -17.44 10.99 -2.43
N SER A 243 -18.35 11.83 -2.93
CA SER A 243 -18.88 11.69 -4.29
C SER A 243 -17.86 12.00 -5.38
N GLY A 244 -16.88 12.87 -5.10
CA GLY A 244 -15.85 13.24 -6.06
C GLY A 244 -14.90 12.07 -6.30
N LEU A 245 -14.37 11.50 -5.21
CA LEU A 245 -13.51 10.33 -5.25
C LEU A 245 -14.25 9.08 -5.76
N ALA A 246 -15.52 8.88 -5.37
CA ALA A 246 -16.33 7.80 -5.91
C ALA A 246 -16.52 7.90 -7.44
N ASN A 247 -16.73 9.11 -7.96
CA ASN A 247 -16.84 9.33 -9.41
C ASN A 247 -15.51 9.11 -10.13
N PHE A 248 -14.40 9.57 -9.55
CA PHE A 248 -13.05 9.33 -10.08
C PHE A 248 -12.74 7.82 -10.15
N ALA A 249 -13.11 7.09 -9.10
CA ALA A 249 -12.90 5.66 -8.96
C ALA A 249 -13.99 4.76 -9.58
N LYS A 250 -14.89 5.34 -10.37
CA LYS A 250 -16.08 4.62 -10.85
C LYS A 250 -15.72 3.34 -11.59
N ASN A 251 -16.32 2.23 -11.13
CA ASN A 251 -16.13 0.86 -11.62
C ASN A 251 -14.68 0.36 -11.54
N ALA A 252 -13.87 0.89 -10.61
CA ALA A 252 -12.52 0.41 -10.40
C ALA A 252 -12.51 -1.09 -10.05
N ASP A 253 -11.57 -1.85 -10.61
CA ASP A 253 -11.41 -3.24 -10.23
C ASP A 253 -10.83 -3.34 -8.81
N ALA A 254 -9.97 -2.41 -8.43
CA ALA A 254 -9.47 -2.28 -7.06
C ALA A 254 -9.22 -0.82 -6.72
N ILE A 255 -9.59 -0.44 -5.50
CA ILE A 255 -9.27 0.87 -4.93
C ILE A 255 -8.53 0.72 -3.60
N TYR A 256 -7.41 1.42 -3.46
CA TYR A 256 -6.66 1.57 -2.22
C TYR A 256 -7.03 2.89 -1.54
N MET A 257 -7.46 2.82 -0.28
CA MET A 257 -7.84 3.98 0.52
C MET A 257 -7.25 3.90 1.91
N ASP A 258 -7.37 5.03 2.62
CA ASP A 258 -7.09 5.16 4.04
C ASP A 258 -7.66 4.00 4.88
N GLY A 259 -6.82 3.44 5.74
CA GLY A 259 -7.13 2.37 6.68
C GLY A 259 -6.63 2.66 8.09
N GLN A 260 -6.40 3.94 8.43
CA GLN A 260 -5.75 4.30 9.68
C GLN A 260 -6.72 4.24 10.87
N TYR A 261 -7.94 4.76 10.70
CA TYR A 261 -8.88 4.99 11.81
C TYR A 261 -10.23 4.30 11.61
N LEU A 262 -10.77 3.74 12.69
CA LEU A 262 -12.21 3.53 12.84
C LEU A 262 -12.90 4.86 13.12
N LEU A 263 -14.19 4.95 12.83
CA LEU A 263 -14.99 6.15 13.12
C LEU A 263 -14.95 6.53 14.61
N SER A 264 -14.97 5.56 15.52
CA SER A 264 -14.87 5.83 16.95
C SER A 264 -13.51 6.42 17.35
N GLU A 265 -12.43 6.01 16.68
CA GLU A 265 -11.07 6.49 16.91
C GLU A 265 -10.88 7.88 16.30
N TYR A 266 -11.39 8.10 15.10
CA TYR A 266 -11.39 9.41 14.43
C TYR A 266 -12.11 10.48 15.28
N LEU A 267 -13.27 10.13 15.84
CA LEU A 267 -14.06 11.01 16.71
C LEU A 267 -13.50 11.16 18.13
N GLY A 268 -12.42 10.46 18.49
CA GLY A 268 -11.80 10.50 19.82
C GLY A 268 -12.62 9.82 20.91
N ARG A 269 -13.51 8.89 20.55
CA ARG A 269 -14.28 8.06 21.49
C ARG A 269 -13.51 6.83 21.96
N SER A 270 -12.55 6.36 21.17
CA SER A 270 -11.65 5.25 21.51
C SER A 270 -10.20 5.57 21.14
N GLY A 271 -9.26 4.91 21.80
CA GLY A 271 -7.84 4.90 21.44
C GLY A 271 -7.54 3.88 20.34
N ILE A 272 -6.30 3.87 19.86
CA ILE A 272 -5.75 2.86 18.94
C ILE A 272 -4.68 2.08 19.70
N GLY A 273 -4.74 0.76 19.71
CA GLY A 273 -3.86 -0.05 20.54
C GLY A 273 -3.92 0.37 22.02
N SER A 274 -2.76 0.62 22.62
CA SER A 274 -2.66 1.16 23.99
C SER A 274 -2.72 2.69 24.07
N GLY A 275 -3.03 3.39 22.96
CA GLY A 275 -3.08 4.84 22.88
C GLY A 275 -4.31 5.45 23.56
N LEU A 276 -4.23 6.75 23.85
CA LEU A 276 -5.35 7.51 24.43
C LEU A 276 -6.41 7.83 23.37
N PRO A 277 -7.70 7.98 23.77
CA PRO A 277 -8.72 8.55 22.89
C PRO A 277 -8.38 9.99 22.53
N THR A 278 -8.15 10.23 21.23
CA THR A 278 -7.75 11.52 20.67
C THR A 278 -8.61 11.81 19.45
N LYS A 279 -9.17 13.02 19.34
CA LYS A 279 -9.91 13.44 18.14
C LYS A 279 -8.92 13.72 17.02
N ARG A 280 -9.13 13.10 15.85
CA ARG A 280 -8.20 13.12 14.70
C ARG A 280 -8.75 13.86 13.49
N PHE A 281 -9.90 14.53 13.64
CA PHE A 281 -10.44 15.46 12.65
C PHE A 281 -9.40 16.53 12.30
N GLY A 282 -9.17 16.76 11.01
CA GLY A 282 -8.18 17.69 10.48
C GLY A 282 -6.79 17.09 10.28
N TRP A 283 -6.58 15.81 10.60
CA TRP A 283 -5.29 15.14 10.40
C TRP A 283 -5.13 14.59 8.99
N GLY A 284 -6.15 14.71 8.12
CA GLY A 284 -6.02 14.30 6.73
C GLY A 284 -6.30 12.82 6.46
N HIS A 285 -7.01 12.13 7.36
CA HIS A 285 -7.33 10.70 7.24
C HIS A 285 -8.80 10.41 7.51
N SER A 286 -9.35 9.42 6.81
CA SER A 286 -10.76 9.06 6.87
C SER A 286 -11.05 7.85 7.75
N PRO A 287 -12.24 7.80 8.38
CA PRO A 287 -12.76 6.57 8.94
C PRO A 287 -12.88 5.48 7.87
N MET A 288 -12.42 4.27 8.19
CA MET A 288 -12.54 3.10 7.31
C MET A 288 -14.00 2.80 6.91
N GLU A 289 -14.95 3.07 7.82
CA GLU A 289 -16.38 2.93 7.54
C GLU A 289 -16.84 3.90 6.46
N TRP A 290 -16.25 5.10 6.39
CA TRP A 290 -16.55 6.09 5.35
C TRP A 290 -15.89 5.73 4.02
N CYS A 291 -14.65 5.22 4.05
CA CYS A 291 -13.99 4.66 2.87
C CYS A 291 -14.80 3.50 2.25
N LEU A 292 -15.39 2.65 3.10
CA LEU A 292 -16.30 1.59 2.66
C LEU A 292 -17.51 2.15 1.89
N LEU A 293 -18.18 3.18 2.42
CA LEU A 293 -19.30 3.83 1.74
C LEU A 293 -18.89 4.45 0.39
N THR A 294 -17.71 5.08 0.33
CA THR A 294 -17.14 5.62 -0.91
C THR A 294 -16.86 4.52 -1.93
N ALA A 295 -16.33 3.37 -1.51
CA ALA A 295 -16.10 2.23 -2.40
C ALA A 295 -17.40 1.63 -2.96
N PHE A 296 -18.47 1.57 -2.15
CA PHE A 296 -19.81 1.23 -2.64
C PHE A 296 -20.31 2.25 -3.67
N ALA A 297 -20.20 3.54 -3.39
CA ALA A 297 -20.61 4.60 -4.33
C ALA A 297 -19.80 4.55 -5.65
N ALA A 298 -18.54 4.14 -5.59
CA ALA A 298 -17.69 3.92 -6.76
C ALA A 298 -18.06 2.66 -7.56
N ASN A 299 -18.86 1.75 -7.00
CA ASN A 299 -19.08 0.41 -7.54
C ASN A 299 -17.75 -0.34 -7.79
N ALA A 300 -16.82 -0.22 -6.84
CA ALA A 300 -15.53 -0.90 -6.92
C ALA A 300 -15.68 -2.41 -6.67
N LYS A 301 -14.81 -3.23 -7.28
CA LYS A 301 -14.84 -4.69 -7.04
C LYS A 301 -14.11 -5.10 -5.77
N SER A 302 -13.01 -4.42 -5.44
CA SER A 302 -12.32 -4.57 -4.14
C SER A 302 -11.91 -3.22 -3.54
N LEU A 303 -11.91 -3.17 -2.21
CA LEU A 303 -11.41 -2.08 -1.38
C LEU A 303 -10.23 -2.58 -0.54
N HIS A 304 -9.07 -1.97 -0.75
CA HIS A 304 -7.84 -2.22 -0.03
C HIS A 304 -7.62 -1.08 0.98
N LEU A 305 -7.70 -1.37 2.27
CA LEU A 305 -7.54 -0.38 3.35
C LEU A 305 -6.10 -0.39 3.83
N GLY A 306 -5.33 0.62 3.44
CA GLY A 306 -3.91 0.73 3.74
C GLY A 306 -3.57 1.77 4.79
N HIS A 307 -2.36 2.33 4.75
CA HIS A 307 -1.89 3.38 5.68
C HIS A 307 -2.26 3.10 7.16
N ARG A 308 -2.07 1.85 7.59
CA ARG A 308 -2.47 1.38 8.93
C ARG A 308 -1.77 2.17 10.02
N ASP A 309 -2.47 2.50 11.11
CA ASP A 309 -1.82 3.10 12.28
C ASP A 309 -0.72 2.18 12.84
N PRO A 310 0.48 2.71 13.14
CA PRO A 310 1.64 1.90 13.52
C PRO A 310 1.51 1.28 14.91
N ASN A 311 0.54 1.73 15.72
CA ASN A 311 0.25 1.15 17.03
C ASN A 311 -0.80 0.02 16.96
N ARG A 312 -1.36 -0.25 15.78
CA ARG A 312 -2.38 -1.28 15.60
C ARG A 312 -1.73 -2.65 15.42
N SER A 313 -2.04 -3.58 16.30
CA SER A 313 -1.56 -4.95 16.20
C SER A 313 -2.18 -5.71 15.03
N ASP A 314 -1.53 -6.81 14.62
CA ASP A 314 -2.07 -7.70 13.58
C ASP A 314 -3.43 -8.31 14.01
N ILE A 315 -3.61 -8.62 15.30
CA ILE A 315 -4.85 -9.17 15.85
C ILE A 315 -5.99 -8.13 15.78
N GLU A 316 -5.70 -6.87 16.13
CA GLU A 316 -6.70 -5.79 16.02
C GLU A 316 -7.08 -5.54 14.57
N THR A 317 -6.11 -5.54 13.65
CA THR A 317 -6.37 -5.43 12.22
C THR A 317 -7.31 -6.54 11.75
N GLU A 318 -7.02 -7.80 12.08
CA GLU A 318 -7.83 -8.93 11.63
C GLU A 318 -9.27 -8.86 12.17
N LYS A 319 -9.46 -8.37 13.41
CA LYS A 319 -10.78 -8.10 13.99
C LYS A 319 -11.53 -6.99 13.25
N ILE A 320 -10.84 -5.91 12.90
CA ILE A 320 -11.42 -4.80 12.13
C ILE A 320 -11.80 -5.27 10.73
N LEU A 321 -10.98 -6.10 10.08
CA LEU A 321 -11.32 -6.70 8.80
C LEU A 321 -12.62 -7.49 8.88
N ALA A 322 -12.77 -8.34 9.90
CA ALA A 322 -13.99 -9.10 10.11
C ALA A 322 -15.21 -8.20 10.36
N TYR A 323 -15.04 -7.14 11.16
CA TYR A 323 -16.07 -6.13 11.39
C TYR A 323 -16.52 -5.43 10.10
N LEU A 324 -15.58 -4.91 9.31
CA LEU A 324 -15.87 -4.20 8.06
C LEU A 324 -16.49 -5.13 7.00
N LYS A 325 -16.04 -6.39 6.91
CA LYS A 325 -16.68 -7.40 6.04
C LYS A 325 -18.13 -7.66 6.44
N GLY A 326 -18.41 -7.77 7.74
CA GLY A 326 -19.78 -7.88 8.25
C GLY A 326 -20.63 -6.67 7.87
N HIS A 327 -20.10 -5.47 8.08
CA HIS A 327 -20.79 -4.22 7.73
C HIS A 327 -21.04 -4.08 6.22
N ALA A 328 -20.08 -4.49 5.38
CA ALA A 328 -20.22 -4.47 3.93
C ALA A 328 -21.34 -5.41 3.44
N VAL A 329 -21.48 -6.60 4.06
CA VAL A 329 -22.58 -7.53 3.74
C VAL A 329 -23.95 -6.92 4.08
N GLU A 330 -24.06 -6.19 5.19
CA GLU A 330 -25.29 -5.48 5.56
C GLU A 330 -25.63 -4.36 4.58
N LEU A 331 -24.63 -3.54 4.20
CA LEU A 331 -24.79 -2.47 3.22
C LEU A 331 -25.21 -3.01 1.84
N SER A 332 -24.58 -4.08 1.38
CA SER A 332 -24.90 -4.73 0.10
C SER A 332 -26.36 -5.19 0.05
N LYS A 333 -26.88 -5.77 1.14
CA LYS A 333 -28.29 -6.18 1.25
C LYS A 333 -29.24 -4.99 1.22
N SER A 334 -28.96 -3.94 1.99
CA SER A 334 -29.80 -2.74 2.07
C SER A 334 -29.85 -1.98 0.74
N ASN A 335 -28.72 -1.92 0.03
CA ASN A 335 -28.59 -1.12 -1.20
C ASN A 335 -28.83 -1.92 -2.49
N GLN A 336 -29.04 -3.24 -2.40
CA GLN A 336 -29.14 -4.15 -3.55
C GLN A 336 -27.98 -4.01 -4.55
N GLN A 337 -26.76 -3.82 -4.02
CA GLN A 337 -25.54 -3.62 -4.79
C GLN A 337 -24.52 -4.71 -4.48
N ASN A 338 -23.64 -5.01 -5.43
CA ASN A 338 -22.50 -5.90 -5.20
C ASN A 338 -21.64 -5.40 -4.03
N CYS A 339 -21.27 -6.31 -3.15
CA CYS A 339 -20.34 -6.05 -2.06
C CYS A 339 -18.91 -6.04 -2.62
N PRO A 340 -18.11 -4.98 -2.42
CA PRO A 340 -16.69 -5.04 -2.73
C PRO A 340 -16.00 -6.06 -1.80
N GLU A 341 -14.98 -6.74 -2.31
CA GLU A 341 -14.06 -7.50 -1.47
C GLU A 341 -13.26 -6.54 -0.60
N ILE A 342 -13.26 -6.75 0.72
CA ILE A 342 -12.51 -5.89 1.66
C ILE A 342 -11.21 -6.57 2.06
N ILE A 343 -10.10 -5.85 1.92
CA ILE A 343 -8.74 -6.36 2.13
C ILE A 343 -7.95 -5.36 2.97
N PHE A 344 -7.24 -5.83 4.00
CA PHE A 344 -6.09 -5.10 4.52
C PHE A 344 -4.84 -5.65 3.84
N PRO A 345 -4.17 -4.86 2.98
CA PRO A 345 -2.97 -5.34 2.33
C PRO A 345 -1.86 -5.50 3.36
N HIS A 346 -1.17 -6.63 3.28
CA HIS A 346 0.10 -6.87 3.97
C HIS A 346 1.26 -6.64 3.01
N GLU A 347 2.45 -6.43 3.54
CA GLU A 347 3.67 -6.44 2.73
C GLU A 347 3.76 -7.74 1.92
N GLU A 348 4.24 -7.62 0.69
CA GLU A 348 4.36 -8.68 -0.31
C GLU A 348 3.04 -9.23 -0.87
N LEU A 349 1.88 -8.72 -0.42
CA LEU A 349 0.61 -9.03 -1.08
C LEU A 349 0.68 -8.54 -2.53
N GLU A 350 0.43 -9.45 -3.47
CA GLU A 350 0.29 -9.15 -4.89
C GLU A 350 -1.01 -9.71 -5.45
N PHE A 351 -1.56 -9.03 -6.46
CA PHE A 351 -2.79 -9.43 -7.14
C PHE A 351 -2.81 -8.92 -8.58
N PHE A 352 -3.68 -9.53 -9.38
CA PHE A 352 -3.76 -9.35 -10.83
C PHE A 352 -5.18 -8.95 -11.22
N ILE A 353 -5.29 -7.97 -12.13
CA ILE A 353 -6.55 -7.40 -12.61
C ILE A 353 -6.75 -7.68 -14.10
#